data_AF-A0A4Q7PJ99-F1
#
_entry.id   AF-A0A4Q7PJ99-F1
#
_cell.length_a   1.000
_cell.length_b   1.000
_cell.length_c   1.000
_cell.angle_alpha   90.00
_cell.angle_beta   90.00
_cell.angle_gamma   90.00
#
_symmetry.space_group_name_H-M   'P 1'
#
loop_
_entity.id
_entity.type
_entity.pdbx_description
1 polymer ?
#
loop_
_entity_poly.entity_id
_entity_poly.type
_entity_poly.pdbx_seq_one_letter_code
_entity_poly.pdbx_strand_id
1 'polypeptide(L)'
;MKYVIRILFIGILIMIATGYYYKNTNDHLTGDRWVGIGILVAAFVLMPLFIIHRWKGKRVEDYMLTKDNLKKMMDYDKEEKEKKE
;
A
#
# COMPACT_ATOMS: atom_id res chain seq x y z
N MET A 1 1.09 -2.19 14.31
CA MET A 1 0.70 -2.43 12.90
C MET A 1 1.88 -2.64 11.93
N LYS A 2 3.17 -2.66 12.35
CA LYS A 2 4.30 -2.77 11.39
C LYS A 2 4.38 -4.11 10.63
N TYR A 3 3.74 -5.17 11.12
CA TYR A 3 3.89 -6.53 10.58
C TYR A 3 2.63 -7.10 9.91
N VAL A 4 1.46 -6.46 10.06
CA VAL A 4 0.19 -7.00 9.56
C VAL A 4 0.23 -7.18 8.04
N ILE A 5 0.71 -6.17 7.32
CA ILE A 5 0.86 -6.24 5.86
C ILE A 5 1.95 -7.23 5.44
N ARG A 6 3.04 -7.35 6.19
CA ARG A 6 4.10 -8.32 5.89
C ARG A 6 3.59 -9.76 6.01
N ILE A 7 2.83 -10.06 7.06
CA ILE A 7 2.23 -11.38 7.25
C ILE A 7 1.22 -11.68 6.14
N LEU A 8 0.39 -10.71 5.77
CA LEU A 8 -0.61 -10.88 4.70
C LEU A 8 0.05 -11.07 3.32
N PHE A 9 1.14 -10.36 3.05
CA PHE A 9 1.93 -10.52 1.82
C PHE A 9 2.59 -11.92 1.74
N ILE A 10 3.16 -12.40 2.85
CA ILE A 10 3.73 -13.76 2.92
C ILE A 10 2.64 -14.82 2.71
N GLY A 11 1.44 -14.62 3.29
CA GLY A 11 0.30 -15.51 3.08
C GLY A 11 -0.11 -15.64 1.61
N ILE A 12 -0.13 -14.53 0.87
CA ILE A 12 -0.42 -14.52 -0.58
C ILE A 12 0.66 -15.25 -1.37
N LEU A 13 1.94 -15.04 -1.03
CA LEU A 13 3.05 -15.77 -1.68
C LEU A 13 2.94 -17.28 -1.48
N ILE A 14 2.59 -17.72 -0.26
CA ILE A 14 2.34 -19.14 0.03
C ILE A 14 1.18 -19.63 -0.84
N MET A 15 0.07 -18.90 -0.88
CA MET A 15 -1.13 -19.30 -1.65
C MET A 15 -0.86 -19.43 -3.16
N ILE A 16 -0.03 -18.55 -3.73
CA ILE A 16 0.43 -18.65 -5.13
C ILE A 16 1.35 -19.86 -5.32
N ALA A 17 2.28 -20.09 -4.39
CA ALA A 17 3.17 -21.25 -4.43
C ALA A 17 2.40 -22.57 -4.34
N THR A 18 1.40 -22.68 -3.46
CA THR A 18 0.53 -23.85 -3.37
C THR A 18 -0.30 -24.04 -4.66
N GLY A 19 -0.80 -22.96 -5.25
CA GLY A 19 -1.51 -23.01 -6.54
C GLY A 19 -0.63 -23.56 -7.67
N TYR A 20 0.64 -23.15 -7.73
CA TYR A 20 1.62 -23.71 -8.67
C TYR A 20 1.97 -25.17 -8.38
N TYR A 21 2.03 -25.56 -7.11
CA TYR A 21 2.24 -26.96 -6.72
C TYR A 21 1.09 -27.87 -7.20
N TYR A 22 -0.17 -27.44 -7.03
CA TYR A 22 -1.34 -28.16 -7.56
C TYR A 22 -1.35 -28.23 -9.08
N LYS A 23 -0.95 -27.14 -9.76
CA LYS A 23 -0.77 -27.11 -11.20
C LYS A 23 0.23 -28.16 -11.69
N ASN A 24 1.25 -28.49 -10.90
CA ASN A 24 2.24 -29.52 -11.22
C ASN A 24 1.72 -30.96 -11.02
N THR A 25 0.58 -31.14 -10.34
CA THR A 25 0.02 -32.46 -9.99
C THR A 25 -1.14 -32.87 -10.92
N ASN A 26 -1.13 -32.41 -12.18
CA ASN A 26 -2.15 -32.61 -13.23
C ASN A 26 -3.54 -32.02 -12.96
N ASP A 27 -3.74 -31.26 -11.88
CA ASP A 27 -4.99 -30.51 -11.63
C ASP A 27 -4.81 -29.01 -11.91
N HIS A 28 -4.62 -28.70 -13.20
CA HIS A 28 -4.42 -27.34 -13.68
C HIS A 28 -5.62 -26.43 -13.36
N LEU A 29 -6.84 -26.97 -13.40
CA LEU A 29 -8.06 -26.20 -13.19
C LEU A 29 -8.16 -25.72 -11.74
N THR A 30 -7.87 -26.60 -10.78
CA THR A 30 -7.85 -26.24 -9.36
C THR A 30 -6.69 -25.31 -9.05
N GLY A 31 -5.51 -25.57 -9.62
CA GLY A 31 -4.33 -24.71 -9.45
C GLY A 31 -4.55 -23.26 -9.91
N ASP A 32 -5.07 -23.07 -11.13
CA ASP A 32 -5.30 -21.74 -11.69
C ASP A 32 -6.42 -20.99 -10.93
N ARG A 33 -7.42 -21.71 -10.40
CA ARG A 33 -8.46 -21.11 -9.54
C ARG A 33 -7.88 -20.60 -8.21
N TRP A 34 -6.97 -21.34 -7.58
CA TRP A 34 -6.30 -20.90 -6.35
C TRP A 34 -5.39 -19.70 -6.57
N VAL A 35 -4.63 -19.70 -7.67
CA VAL A 35 -3.79 -18.55 -8.06
C VAL A 35 -4.66 -17.32 -8.35
N GLY A 36 -5.73 -17.48 -9.12
CA GLY A 36 -6.66 -16.40 -9.46
C GLY A 36 -7.33 -15.79 -8.22
N ILE A 37 -7.81 -16.62 -7.28
CA ILE A 37 -8.38 -16.16 -6.02
C ILE A 37 -7.30 -15.45 -5.17
N GLY A 38 -6.08 -15.99 -5.11
CA GLY A 38 -4.97 -15.36 -4.39
C GLY A 38 -4.65 -13.97 -4.92
N ILE A 39 -4.60 -13.81 -6.24
CA ILE A 39 -4.39 -12.51 -6.91
C ILE A 39 -5.58 -11.56 -6.66
N LEU A 40 -6.81 -12.05 -6.73
CA LEU A 40 -8.01 -11.26 -6.49
C LEU A 40 -8.04 -10.72 -5.04
N VAL A 41 -7.73 -11.58 -4.06
CA VAL A 41 -7.61 -11.18 -2.65
C VAL A 41 -6.45 -10.18 -2.48
N ALA A 42 -5.32 -10.35 -3.17
CA ALA A 42 -4.24 -9.37 -3.14
C ALA A 42 -4.69 -8.00 -3.69
N ALA A 43 -5.40 -7.98 -4.81
CA ALA A 43 -5.88 -6.75 -5.42
C ALA A 43 -6.95 -6.05 -4.56
N PHE A 44 -7.95 -6.80 -4.07
CA PHE A 44 -9.10 -6.21 -3.36
C PHE A 44 -8.91 -6.07 -1.85
N VAL A 45 -8.01 -6.83 -1.22
CA VAL A 45 -7.79 -6.78 0.23
C VAL A 45 -6.43 -6.16 0.54
N LEU A 46 -5.35 -6.68 -0.07
CA LEU A 46 -4.00 -6.18 0.23
C LEU A 46 -3.83 -4.72 -0.22
N MET A 47 -4.32 -4.33 -1.39
CA MET A 47 -4.21 -2.95 -1.89
C MET A 47 -4.89 -1.91 -0.97
N PRO A 48 -6.20 -1.99 -0.66
CA PRO A 48 -6.82 -0.99 0.20
C PRO A 48 -6.27 -1.03 1.63
N LEU A 49 -5.97 -2.22 2.17
CA LEU A 49 -5.36 -2.35 3.49
C LEU A 49 -3.98 -1.68 3.54
N PHE A 50 -3.20 -1.78 2.46
CA PHE A 50 -1.91 -1.12 2.32
C PHE A 50 -2.06 0.41 2.36
N ILE A 51 -3.02 0.96 1.62
CA ILE A 51 -3.29 2.40 1.59
C ILE A 51 -3.68 2.91 2.98
N ILE A 52 -4.64 2.27 3.65
CA ILE A 52 -5.09 2.67 4.99
C ILE A 52 -3.94 2.61 6.00
N HIS A 53 -3.13 1.55 5.95
CA HIS A 53 -1.98 1.43 6.84
C HIS A 53 -0.93 2.52 6.60
N ARG A 54 -0.64 2.81 5.33
CA ARG A 54 0.36 3.82 4.94
C ARG A 54 -0.11 5.25 5.25
N TRP A 55 -1.41 5.50 5.15
CA TRP A 55 -2.02 6.80 5.47
C TRP A 55 -2.28 7.02 6.96
N LYS A 56 -2.00 6.04 7.82
CA LYS A 56 -2.17 6.17 9.27
C LYS A 56 -1.19 7.20 9.85
N GLY A 57 -1.62 8.45 9.94
CA GLY A 57 -0.86 9.57 10.52
C GLY A 57 -0.52 10.71 9.54
N LYS A 58 -0.94 10.63 8.27
CA LYS A 58 -0.82 11.73 7.32
C LYS A 58 -2.20 12.31 7.04
N ARG A 59 -2.44 13.56 7.44
CA ARG A 59 -3.66 14.28 7.05
C ARG A 59 -3.53 14.63 5.58
N VAL A 60 -4.48 14.19 4.76
CA VAL A 60 -4.50 14.47 3.31
C VAL A 60 -4.50 15.99 3.06
N GLU A 61 -5.14 16.74 3.97
CA GLU A 61 -5.22 18.20 3.94
C GLU A 61 -3.88 18.92 4.05
N ASP A 62 -2.89 18.36 4.74
CA ASP A 62 -1.55 18.97 4.82
C ASP A 62 -0.80 18.91 3.48
N TYR A 63 -1.27 18.08 2.55
CA TYR A 63 -0.69 17.90 1.21
C TYR A 63 -1.53 18.56 0.11
N MET A 64 -2.66 19.18 0.44
CA MET A 64 -3.47 19.94 -0.52
C MET A 64 -2.96 21.39 -0.63
N LEU A 65 -2.92 21.91 -1.86
CA LEU A 65 -2.60 23.30 -2.18
C LEU A 65 -3.77 24.24 -1.83
N THR A 66 -4.20 24.20 -0.58
CA THR A 66 -5.18 25.14 -0.03
C THR A 66 -4.50 26.48 0.21
N LYS A 67 -5.25 27.58 0.09
CA LYS A 67 -4.74 28.95 0.33
C LYS A 67 -3.94 29.07 1.64
N ASP A 68 -4.41 28.42 2.70
CA ASP A 68 -3.74 28.43 4.02
C ASP A 68 -2.40 27.69 4.01
N ASN A 69 -2.30 26.55 3.33
CA ASN A 69 -1.05 25.79 3.22
C ASN A 69 -0.04 26.50 2.30
N LEU A 70 -0.52 27.11 1.22
CA LEU A 70 0.32 27.89 0.31
C LEU A 70 0.91 29.11 1.02
N LYS A 71 0.09 29.79 1.84
CA LYS A 71 0.55 30.89 2.67
C LYS A 71 1.62 30.44 3.68
N LYS A 72 1.40 29.31 4.37
CA LYS A 72 2.42 28.73 5.28
C LYS A 72 3.75 28.42 4.57
N MET A 73 3.72 27.93 3.33
CA MET A 73 4.94 27.68 2.55
C MET A 73 5.68 28.98 2.22
N MET A 74 4.94 30.02 1.83
CA MET A 74 5.52 31.34 1.55
C MET A 74 6.10 32.01 2.78
N ASP A 75 5.40 31.93 3.92
CA ASP A 75 5.86 32.49 5.19
C ASP A 75 7.13 31.77 5.68
N TYR A 76 7.22 30.44 5.53
CA TYR A 76 8.40 29.65 5.84
C TYR A 76 9.62 30.03 4.98
N ASP A 77 9.41 30.23 3.68
CA ASP A 77 10.47 30.64 2.73
C ASP A 77 10.98 32.07 3.01
N LYS A 78 10.13 32.92 3.59
CA LYS A 78 10.49 34.29 3.98
C LYS A 78 11.29 34.31 5.29
N GLU A 79 10.86 33.57 6.30
CA GLU A 79 11.61 33.41 7.56
C GLU A 79 12.99 32.75 7.35
N GLU A 80 13.11 31.82 6.39
CA GLU A 80 14.40 31.18 6.08
C GLU A 80 15.38 32.17 5.43
N LYS A 81 14.90 33.10 4.60
CA LYS A 81 15.72 34.16 4.00
C LYS A 81 16.16 35.19 5.04
N GLU A 82 15.26 35.62 5.91
CA GLU A 82 15.57 36.56 7.00
C GLU A 82 16.54 36.00 8.05
N LYS A 83 16.65 34.66 8.19
CA LYS A 83 17.65 34.01 9.06
C LYS A 83 19.02 33.81 8.40
N LYS A 84 19.11 33.95 7.07
CA LYS A 84 20.34 33.76 6.29
C LYS A 84 21.04 35.08 5.93
N GLU A 85 20.33 36.20 6.00
CA GLU A 85 20.88 37.57 5.97
C GLU A 85 21.31 38.04 7.36
#